data_AF-A0A0S8KV33-F1
#
_entry.id   AF-A0A0S8KV33-F1
#
_cell.length_a   1.000
_cell.length_b   1.000
_cell.length_c   1.000
_cell.angle_alpha   90.00
_cell.angle_beta   90.00
_cell.angle_gamma   90.00
#
_symmetry.space_group_name_H-M   'P 1'
#
loop_
_entity.id
_entity.type
_entity.pdbx_description
1 polymer ?
#
loop_
_entity_poly.entity_id
_entity_poly.type
_entity_poly.pdbx_seq_one_letter_code
_entity_poly.pdbx_strand_id
1 'polypeptide(L)'
;MGYSCTVKAHYVLKELLVQLQVSGENSSNTWTITTGQYSGTQAFYEIGQEQEDGAITGSVYVFGNDWCKRAGSFRIEPNGEITRFPLTIKPQRESAIVAGLIKYHDIHEPGWRKDGILQKRIRGANFVVID
;
A
#
# COMPACT_ATOMS: atom_id res chain seq x y z
N MET A 1 -13.25 -7.96 21.06
CA MET A 1 -13.03 -6.59 20.54
C MET A 1 -11.68 -6.60 19.82
N GLY A 2 -11.69 -6.63 18.48
CA GLY A 2 -10.51 -6.88 17.64
C GLY A 2 -9.68 -5.63 17.41
N TYR A 3 -8.65 -5.43 18.24
CA TYR A 3 -7.38 -4.79 17.86
C TYR A 3 -6.67 -5.78 16.92
N SER A 4 -5.88 -5.46 15.91
CA SER A 4 -5.09 -4.27 15.59
C SER A 4 -4.14 -4.63 14.41
N CYS A 5 -4.63 -4.68 13.17
CA CYS A 5 -3.75 -4.17 12.11
C CYS A 5 -3.59 -2.69 12.45
N THR A 6 -2.37 -2.22 12.70
CA THR A 6 -2.20 -0.83 13.11
C THR A 6 -2.85 0.08 12.08
N VAL A 7 -3.58 1.07 12.58
CA VAL A 7 -4.41 1.94 11.75
C VAL A 7 -3.59 2.60 10.63
N LYS A 8 -2.30 2.89 10.87
CA LYS A 8 -1.34 3.36 9.87
C LYS A 8 -1.16 2.39 8.69
N ALA A 9 -0.89 1.11 8.96
CA ALA A 9 -0.69 0.11 7.92
C ALA A 9 -1.95 -0.04 7.05
N HIS A 10 -3.14 0.04 7.66
CA HIS A 10 -4.41 0.01 6.94
C HIS A 10 -4.57 1.20 5.99
N TYR A 11 -4.28 2.43 6.44
CA TYR A 11 -4.33 3.61 5.58
C TYR A 11 -3.34 3.53 4.42
N VAL A 12 -2.12 3.05 4.67
CA VAL A 12 -1.12 2.87 3.62
C VAL A 12 -1.56 1.83 2.58
N LEU A 13 -2.14 0.71 3.00
CA LEU A 13 -2.71 -0.29 2.07
C LEU A 13 -3.81 0.34 1.22
N LYS A 14 -4.74 1.07 1.85
CA LYS A 14 -5.86 1.72 1.17
C LYS A 14 -5.37 2.70 0.10
N GLU A 15 -4.40 3.56 0.43
CA GLU A 15 -3.86 4.52 -0.53
C GLU A 15 -3.07 3.86 -1.66
N LEU A 16 -2.35 2.76 -1.37
CA LEU A 16 -1.68 1.98 -2.41
C LEU A 16 -2.69 1.46 -3.44
N LEU A 17 -3.82 0.93 -2.98
CA LEU A 17 -4.85 0.41 -3.87
C LEU A 17 -5.50 1.51 -4.69
N VAL A 18 -5.82 2.66 -4.09
CA VAL A 18 -6.34 3.81 -4.82
C VAL A 18 -5.40 4.20 -5.97
N GLN A 19 -4.09 4.20 -5.72
CA GLN A 19 -3.09 4.53 -6.75
C GLN A 19 -2.96 3.46 -7.84
N LEU A 20 -3.09 2.18 -7.49
CA LEU A 20 -3.03 1.08 -8.46
C LEU A 20 -4.31 0.96 -9.31
N GLN A 21 -5.44 1.44 -8.78
CA GLN A 21 -6.75 1.37 -9.39
C GLN A 21 -7.11 2.60 -10.23
N VAL A 22 -6.19 3.54 -10.46
CA VAL A 22 -6.50 4.77 -11.23
C VAL A 22 -6.95 4.47 -12.67
N SER A 23 -6.57 3.32 -13.25
CA SER A 23 -6.63 3.10 -14.71
C SER A 23 -7.31 1.80 -15.16
N GLY A 24 -8.34 1.27 -14.48
CA GLY A 24 -8.93 -0.02 -14.89
C GLY A 24 -10.31 -0.37 -14.33
N GLU A 25 -10.81 -1.54 -14.71
CA GLU A 25 -11.94 -2.21 -14.05
C GLU A 25 -11.44 -2.76 -12.71
N ASN A 26 -11.84 -2.08 -11.63
CA ASN A 26 -11.36 -2.39 -10.29
C ASN A 26 -12.47 -2.94 -9.41
N SER A 27 -12.10 -3.85 -8.53
CA SER A 27 -12.92 -4.28 -7.39
C SER A 27 -12.26 -3.84 -6.09
N SER A 28 -12.84 -4.20 -4.94
CA SER A 28 -12.26 -3.88 -3.63
C SER A 28 -10.83 -4.40 -3.43
N ASN A 29 -10.41 -5.44 -4.16
CA ASN A 29 -9.09 -6.05 -4.00
C ASN A 29 -8.31 -6.31 -5.30
N THR A 30 -8.83 -5.86 -6.45
CA THR A 30 -8.28 -6.15 -7.78
C THR A 30 -7.80 -4.87 -8.48
N TRP A 31 -6.71 -4.95 -9.23
CA TRP A 31 -6.20 -3.85 -10.06
C TRP A 31 -5.58 -4.40 -11.36
N THR A 32 -5.56 -3.60 -12.40
CA THR A 32 -4.82 -3.93 -13.64
C THR A 32 -3.37 -3.51 -13.50
N ILE A 33 -2.45 -4.45 -13.78
CA ILE A 33 -1.01 -4.19 -13.73
C ILE A 33 -0.62 -3.35 -14.95
N THR A 34 0.05 -2.23 -14.72
CA THR A 34 0.47 -1.30 -15.79
C THR A 34 1.93 -1.42 -16.17
N THR A 35 2.73 -2.18 -15.40
CA THR A 35 4.19 -2.23 -15.55
C THR A 35 4.74 -3.64 -15.43
N GLY A 36 5.83 -3.93 -16.15
CA GLY A 36 6.56 -5.19 -16.07
C GLY A 36 5.97 -6.32 -16.91
N GLN A 37 6.42 -7.55 -16.67
CA GLN A 37 6.06 -8.73 -17.47
C GLN A 37 4.56 -9.05 -17.46
N TYR A 38 3.84 -8.64 -16.41
CA TYR A 38 2.40 -8.89 -16.25
C TYR A 38 1.55 -7.69 -16.67
N SER A 39 2.11 -6.72 -17.40
CA SER A 39 1.37 -5.55 -17.87
C SER A 39 0.13 -5.95 -18.69
N GLY A 40 -0.99 -5.28 -18.45
CA GLY A 40 -2.29 -5.57 -19.05
C GLY A 40 -3.05 -6.71 -18.40
N THR A 41 -2.48 -7.38 -17.39
CA THR A 41 -3.15 -8.46 -16.66
C THR A 41 -3.75 -7.94 -15.35
N GLN A 42 -4.87 -8.52 -14.91
CA GLN A 42 -5.43 -8.22 -13.60
C GLN A 42 -4.66 -8.94 -12.49
N ALA A 43 -4.45 -8.25 -11.37
CA ALA A 43 -3.95 -8.81 -10.13
C ALA A 43 -4.93 -8.55 -9.00
N PHE A 44 -4.87 -9.40 -7.97
CA PHE A 44 -5.60 -9.17 -6.73
C PHE A 44 -4.73 -9.51 -5.54
N TYR A 45 -5.09 -8.94 -4.39
CA TYR A 45 -4.44 -9.26 -3.13
C TYR A 45 -5.41 -10.01 -2.21
N GLU A 46 -4.82 -10.86 -1.36
CA GLU A 46 -5.49 -11.56 -0.28
C GLU A 46 -4.73 -11.26 1.00
N ILE A 47 -5.42 -10.68 1.99
CA ILE A 47 -4.83 -10.43 3.32
C ILE A 47 -4.80 -11.76 4.06
N GLY A 48 -3.65 -12.08 4.64
CA GLY A 48 -3.45 -13.27 5.43
C GLY A 48 -4.01 -13.11 6.85
N GLN A 49 -3.57 -13.99 7.76
CA GLN A 49 -3.95 -13.89 9.16
C GLN A 49 -3.33 -12.66 9.83
N GLU A 50 -4.06 -12.14 10.80
CA GLU A 50 -3.61 -11.05 11.67
C GLU A 50 -2.31 -11.45 12.38
N GLN A 51 -1.33 -10.57 12.33
CA GLN A 51 -0.03 -10.78 12.95
C GLN A 51 0.00 -10.10 14.32
N GLU A 52 0.64 -10.75 15.31
CA GLU A 52 0.76 -10.22 16.67
C GLU A 52 1.52 -8.89 16.73
N ASP A 53 2.39 -8.64 15.76
CA ASP A 53 3.15 -7.39 15.64
C ASP A 53 2.31 -6.22 15.10
N GLY A 54 1.08 -6.49 14.61
CA GLY A 54 0.20 -5.50 14.00
C GLY A 54 0.52 -5.19 12.54
N ALA A 55 1.41 -5.97 11.90
CA ALA A 55 1.74 -5.85 10.48
C ALA A 55 0.63 -6.46 9.62
N ILE A 56 0.37 -5.84 8.48
CA ILE A 56 -0.53 -6.42 7.46
C ILE A 56 0.31 -7.27 6.53
N THR A 57 0.01 -8.56 6.46
CA THR A 57 0.66 -9.50 5.54
C THR A 57 -0.36 -10.15 4.62
N GLY A 58 0.10 -10.67 3.50
CA GLY A 58 -0.78 -11.39 2.59
C GLY A 58 -0.06 -11.83 1.32
N SER A 59 -0.84 -12.21 0.32
CA SER A 59 -0.34 -12.65 -0.98
C SER A 59 -0.96 -11.85 -2.11
N VAL A 60 -0.18 -11.64 -3.17
CA VAL A 60 -0.63 -11.07 -4.43
C VAL A 60 -0.69 -12.18 -5.46
N TYR A 61 -1.78 -12.20 -6.22
CA TYR A 61 -2.06 -13.16 -7.28
C TYR A 61 -2.29 -12.41 -8.59
N VAL A 62 -1.99 -13.09 -9.70
CA VAL A 62 -2.24 -12.62 -11.06
C VAL A 62 -3.24 -13.55 -11.70
N PHE A 63 -4.23 -12.98 -12.39
CA PHE A 63 -5.19 -13.72 -13.18
C PHE A 63 -4.56 -14.20 -14.50
N GLY A 64 -4.85 -15.42 -14.89
CA GLY A 64 -4.73 -15.93 -16.26
C GLY A 64 -6.12 -16.24 -16.80
N ASN A 65 -6.20 -16.77 -18.03
CA ASN A 65 -7.49 -17.03 -18.69
C ASN A 65 -8.43 -17.91 -17.85
N ASP A 66 -7.90 -18.94 -17.16
CA ASP A 66 -8.68 -19.86 -16.30
C ASP A 66 -7.95 -20.27 -15.02
N TRP A 67 -6.90 -19.53 -14.64
CA TRP A 67 -6.07 -19.85 -13.48
C TRP A 67 -5.65 -18.58 -12.76
N CYS A 68 -5.22 -18.71 -11.51
CA CYS A 68 -4.51 -17.65 -10.82
C CYS A 68 -3.15 -18.16 -10.36
N LYS A 69 -2.13 -17.31 -10.43
CA LYS A 69 -0.77 -17.64 -9.95
C LYS A 69 -0.35 -16.64 -8.91
N ARG A 70 0.21 -17.16 -7.82
CA ARG A 70 0.81 -16.34 -6.78
C ARG A 70 2.04 -15.62 -7.34
N ALA A 71 2.00 -14.29 -7.34
CA ALA A 71 3.14 -13.45 -7.72
C ALA A 71 4.10 -13.24 -6.55
N GLY A 72 3.61 -13.28 -5.31
CA GLY A 72 4.44 -13.22 -4.11
C GLY A 72 3.66 -12.85 -2.86
N SER A 73 4.37 -12.66 -1.76
CA SER A 73 3.79 -12.14 -0.51
C SER A 73 4.04 -10.65 -0.36
N PHE A 74 3.09 -9.94 0.26
CA PHE A 74 3.26 -8.56 0.69
C PHE A 74 3.34 -8.47 2.21
N ARG A 75 3.98 -7.40 2.69
CA ARG A 75 4.04 -7.04 4.11
C ARG A 75 4.14 -5.53 4.26
N ILE A 76 3.26 -4.99 5.08
CA ILE A 76 3.22 -3.60 5.51
C ILE A 76 3.41 -3.62 7.03
N GLU A 77 4.49 -3.01 7.47
CA GLU A 77 4.86 -2.94 8.87
C GLU A 77 3.85 -2.10 9.67
N PRO A 78 3.79 -2.28 10.99
CA PRO A 78 2.80 -1.60 11.83
C PRO A 78 2.92 -0.08 11.81
N ASN A 79 4.11 0.43 11.49
CA ASN A 79 4.39 1.85 11.37
C ASN A 79 3.94 2.44 10.00
N GLY A 80 3.39 1.63 9.10
CA GLY A 80 2.97 2.03 7.75
C GLY A 80 4.05 1.87 6.67
N GLU A 81 5.22 1.31 6.99
CA GLU A 81 6.26 1.05 5.98
C GLU A 81 5.93 -0.19 5.13
N ILE A 82 6.09 -0.07 3.81
CA ILE A 82 5.91 -1.21 2.90
C ILE A 82 7.26 -1.92 2.71
N THR A 83 7.46 -3.03 3.42
CA THR A 83 8.66 -3.88 3.28
C THR A 83 8.69 -4.59 1.94
N ARG A 84 7.54 -5.12 1.50
CA ARG A 84 7.39 -5.78 0.20
C ARG A 84 5.96 -5.70 -0.30
N PHE A 85 5.81 -5.46 -1.59
CA PHE A 85 4.52 -5.58 -2.28
C PHE A 85 4.78 -5.93 -3.75
N PRO A 86 4.56 -7.20 -4.16
CA PRO A 86 4.79 -7.63 -5.53
C PRO A 86 3.93 -6.84 -6.53
N LEU A 87 4.38 -6.77 -7.79
CA LEU A 87 3.64 -6.10 -8.88
C LEU A 87 3.38 -4.61 -8.66
N THR A 88 4.24 -3.97 -7.85
CA THR A 88 4.27 -2.51 -7.67
C THR A 88 5.68 -2.00 -7.91
N ILE A 89 5.79 -0.78 -8.42
CA ILE A 89 7.07 -0.08 -8.56
C ILE A 89 7.37 0.73 -7.30
N LYS A 90 8.65 1.03 -7.07
CA LYS A 90 9.09 1.81 -5.91
C LYS A 90 8.34 3.13 -5.76
N PRO A 91 8.17 3.97 -6.82
CA PRO A 91 7.45 5.24 -6.70
C PRO A 91 6.02 5.10 -6.15
N GLN A 92 5.25 4.11 -6.63
CA GLN A 92 3.88 3.84 -6.14
C GLN A 92 3.86 3.52 -4.65
N ARG A 93 4.81 2.69 -4.19
CA ARG A 93 4.92 2.37 -2.76
C ARG A 93 5.28 3.61 -1.94
N GLU A 94 6.20 4.43 -2.43
CA GLU A 94 6.63 5.63 -1.71
C GLU A 94 5.52 6.69 -1.61
N SER A 95 4.78 6.93 -2.70
CA SER A 95 3.63 7.84 -2.68
C SER A 95 2.50 7.32 -1.80
N ALA A 96 2.22 6.01 -1.82
CA ALA A 96 1.20 5.41 -0.96
C ALA A 96 1.54 5.54 0.53
N ILE A 97 2.80 5.33 0.92
CA ILE A 97 3.25 5.52 2.31
C ILE A 97 3.03 6.96 2.76
N VAL A 98 3.44 7.94 1.93
CA VAL A 98 3.29 9.36 2.27
C VAL A 98 1.82 9.74 2.38
N ALA A 99 1.01 9.42 1.38
CA ALA A 99 -0.41 9.75 1.37
C ALA A 99 -1.18 9.08 2.52
N GLY A 100 -0.88 7.80 2.80
CA GLY A 100 -1.54 7.04 3.86
C GLY A 100 -1.22 7.58 5.25
N LEU A 101 0.06 7.92 5.50
CA LEU A 101 0.48 8.48 6.78
C LEU A 101 -0.05 9.91 6.99
N ILE A 102 -0.13 10.73 5.93
CA ILE A 102 -0.77 12.06 6.03
C ILE A 102 -2.23 11.90 6.44
N LYS A 103 -3.00 11.04 5.74
CA LYS A 103 -4.41 10.79 6.09
C LYS A 103 -4.60 10.25 7.52
N TYR A 104 -3.68 9.39 7.97
CA TYR A 104 -3.68 8.94 9.36
C TYR A 104 -3.56 10.13 10.33
N HIS A 105 -2.57 11.00 10.12
CA HIS A 105 -2.31 12.14 11.00
C HIS A 105 -3.40 13.22 10.93
N ASP A 106 -4.06 13.39 9.79
CA ASP A 106 -5.19 14.32 9.67
C ASP A 106 -6.40 13.89 10.52
N ILE A 107 -6.59 12.57 10.71
CA ILE A 107 -7.76 12.01 11.40
C ILE A 107 -7.49 11.69 12.88
N HIS A 108 -6.34 11.09 13.17
CA HIS A 108 -6.08 10.48 14.49
C HIS A 108 -5.12 11.28 15.37
N GLU A 109 -4.11 11.91 14.79
CA GLU A 109 -3.05 12.59 15.54
C GLU A 109 -2.54 13.82 14.78
N PRO A 110 -3.06 15.03 15.06
CA PRO A 110 -2.64 16.23 14.37
C PRO A 110 -1.16 16.53 14.66
N GLY A 111 -0.32 16.35 13.64
CA GLY A 111 1.11 16.65 13.71
C GLY A 111 2.02 15.57 13.14
N TRP A 112 2.16 15.54 11.80
CA TRP A 112 3.04 14.62 11.08
C TRP A 112 4.55 14.76 11.43
N ARG A 113 4.96 15.88 12.03
CA ARG A 113 6.38 16.22 12.27
C ARG A 113 7.11 15.25 13.21
N LYS A 114 6.37 14.51 14.06
CA LYS A 114 6.94 13.52 14.99
C LYS A 114 7.00 12.11 14.39
N ASP A 115 6.37 11.87 13.25
CA ASP A 115 6.39 10.56 12.61
C ASP A 115 7.73 10.30 11.92
N GLY A 116 8.45 9.29 12.39
CA GLY A 116 9.81 8.99 11.94
C GLY A 116 9.90 8.53 10.49
N ILE A 117 8.82 8.03 9.88
CA ILE A 117 8.79 7.61 8.47
C ILE A 117 8.41 8.80 7.60
N LEU A 118 7.32 9.46 7.93
CA LEU A 118 6.79 10.56 7.15
C LEU A 118 7.75 11.75 7.16
N GLN A 119 8.36 12.06 8.29
CA GLN A 119 9.36 13.13 8.39
C GLN A 119 10.59 12.86 7.50
N LYS A 120 11.11 11.62 7.49
CA LYS A 120 12.26 11.25 6.64
C LYS A 120 11.93 11.37 5.15
N ARG A 121 10.74 10.90 4.76
CA ARG A 121 10.29 10.94 3.37
C ARG A 121 9.99 12.36 2.89
N ILE A 122 9.38 13.19 3.74
CA ILE A 122 9.08 14.57 3.38
C ILE A 122 10.36 15.42 3.27
N ARG A 123 11.29 15.29 4.23
CA ARG A 123 12.55 16.05 4.20
C ARG A 123 13.48 15.64 3.05
N GLY A 124 13.38 14.40 2.59
CA GLY A 124 14.14 13.90 1.44
C GLY A 124 13.49 14.20 0.08
N ALA A 125 12.25 14.66 0.06
CA ALA A 125 11.53 14.97 -1.16
C ALA A 125 11.51 16.49 -1.40
N ASN A 126 12.05 16.93 -2.54
CA ASN A 126 11.88 18.30 -3.02
C ASN A 126 10.44 18.45 -3.51
N PHE A 127 9.52 18.83 -2.63
CA PHE A 127 8.19 19.25 -3.04
C PHE A 127 8.27 20.69 -3.56
N VAL A 128 7.81 20.91 -4.79
CA VAL A 128 7.37 22.23 -5.21
C VAL A 128 5.97 22.41 -4.62
N VAL A 129 5.84 23.29 -3.65
CA VAL A 129 4.53 23.79 -3.21
C VAL A 129 4.04 24.70 -4.33
N ILE A 130 2.94 24.32 -4.98
CA ILE A 130 2.23 25.18 -5.92
C ILE A 130 1.11 25.82 -5.09
N ASP A 131 1.25 27.12 -4.83
CA ASP A 131 0.20 27.96 -4.22
C ASP A 131 -0.97 28.18 -5.19
#